data_AF-A0A8J6ZGM3-F1
#
_entry.id   AF-A0A8J6ZGM3-F1
#
_cell.length_a   1.000
_cell.length_b   1.000
_cell.length_c   1.000
_cell.angle_alpha   90.00
_cell.angle_beta   90.00
_cell.angle_gamma   90.00
#
_symmetry.space_group_name_H-M   'P 1'
#
loop_
_entity.id
_entity.type
_entity.pdbx_description
1 polymer ?
#
loop_
_entity_poly.entity_id
_entity_poly.type
_entity_poly.pdbx_seq_one_letter_code
_entity_poly.pdbx_strand_id
1 'polypeptide(L)'
;MTKKIFAAVMFVMMTVMNSSAQAIDSRVESAVSWAIDIANNPACGYSQGAENATPARPYTGSREGPDYDCSSLVYHAFQQAGFDIIGAWEKNPAYMARYGGRQLSGDADTIWADLQTLGGWQKFPWAQVCNDLRRGDILCRPQFHVAIYMGDGKTVEARGVNNPKNQGHYETGDQGGEIDFYEAQGRGWTEVYRYVGK
;
A
#
# COMPACT_ATOMS: atom_id res chain seq x y z
N MET A 1 21.24 1.84 -61.15
CA MET A 1 21.03 2.38 -59.79
C MET A 1 20.20 1.38 -59.00
N THR A 2 20.84 0.62 -58.12
CA THR A 2 20.30 -0.51 -57.38
C THR A 2 19.53 -0.01 -56.15
N LYS A 3 18.21 -0.17 -56.12
CA LYS A 3 17.38 0.12 -54.93
C LYS A 3 17.62 -0.96 -53.88
N LYS A 4 18.23 -0.59 -52.75
CA LYS A 4 18.33 -1.44 -51.55
C LYS A 4 16.95 -1.48 -50.88
N ILE A 5 16.38 -2.67 -50.78
CA ILE A 5 15.20 -2.95 -49.95
C ILE A 5 15.73 -3.25 -48.54
N PHE A 6 15.40 -2.41 -47.57
CA PHE A 6 15.59 -2.74 -46.15
C PHE A 6 14.32 -3.43 -45.66
N ALA A 7 14.41 -4.73 -45.38
CA ALA A 7 13.39 -5.46 -44.65
C ALA A 7 13.57 -5.14 -43.15
N ALA A 8 12.62 -4.40 -42.58
CA ALA A 8 12.51 -4.24 -41.13
C ALA A 8 11.84 -5.50 -40.57
N VAL A 9 12.61 -6.35 -39.89
CA VAL A 9 12.07 -7.46 -39.09
C VAL A 9 11.54 -6.85 -37.81
N MET A 10 10.23 -6.66 -37.73
CA MET A 10 9.54 -6.22 -36.53
C MET A 10 9.36 -7.44 -35.62
N PHE A 11 10.23 -7.58 -34.63
CA PHE A 11 10.10 -8.61 -33.60
C PHE A 11 9.02 -8.16 -32.61
N VAL A 12 7.76 -8.51 -32.87
CA VAL A 12 6.68 -8.32 -31.91
C VAL A 12 6.85 -9.38 -30.84
N MET A 13 7.49 -9.00 -29.74
CA MET A 13 7.59 -9.81 -28.53
C MET A 13 6.18 -9.87 -27.93
N MET A 14 5.45 -10.92 -28.27
CA MET A 14 4.12 -11.19 -27.73
C MET A 14 4.32 -11.65 -26.28
N THR A 15 4.26 -10.73 -25.32
CA THR A 15 4.27 -11.04 -23.90
C THR A 15 3.06 -11.91 -23.61
N VAL A 16 3.31 -13.17 -23.25
CA VAL A 16 2.31 -14.08 -22.72
C VAL A 16 1.89 -13.52 -21.36
N MET A 17 0.77 -12.80 -21.32
CA MET A 17 0.15 -12.40 -20.06
C MET A 17 -0.45 -13.65 -19.43
N ASN A 18 0.24 -14.17 -18.41
CA ASN A 18 -0.23 -15.29 -17.60
C ASN A 18 -1.47 -14.82 -16.81
N SER A 19 -2.59 -15.48 -16.99
CA SER A 19 -3.92 -15.07 -16.50
C SER A 19 -4.14 -15.35 -15.00
N SER A 20 -3.15 -15.06 -14.15
CA SER A 20 -3.21 -15.16 -12.68
C SER A 20 -3.00 -13.82 -11.96
N ALA A 21 -2.88 -12.72 -12.71
CA ALA A 21 -2.26 -11.48 -12.22
C ALA A 21 -3.21 -10.40 -11.68
N GLN A 22 -4.53 -10.65 -11.59
CA GLN A 22 -5.50 -9.64 -11.16
C GLN A 22 -6.26 -10.10 -9.90
N ALA A 23 -6.50 -9.17 -8.98
CA ALA A 23 -7.43 -9.37 -7.89
C ALA A 23 -8.85 -9.62 -8.45
N ILE A 24 -9.63 -10.43 -7.72
CA ILE A 24 -10.96 -10.85 -8.16
C ILE A 24 -11.93 -9.65 -8.27
N ASP A 25 -11.81 -8.68 -7.38
CA ASP A 25 -12.62 -7.46 -7.38
C ASP A 25 -11.84 -6.32 -8.04
N SER A 26 -12.50 -5.59 -8.96
CA SER A 26 -11.86 -4.52 -9.74
C SER A 26 -11.40 -3.34 -8.90
N ARG A 27 -12.07 -3.04 -7.77
CA ARG A 27 -11.62 -2.01 -6.85
C ARG A 27 -10.39 -2.48 -6.10
N VAL A 28 -10.37 -3.74 -5.65
CA VAL A 28 -9.17 -4.30 -5.02
C VAL A 28 -7.99 -4.27 -5.99
N GLU A 29 -8.19 -4.63 -7.27
CA GLU A 29 -7.14 -4.53 -8.29
C GLU A 29 -6.69 -3.09 -8.52
N SER A 30 -7.64 -2.14 -8.52
CA SER A 30 -7.33 -0.71 -8.61
C SER A 30 -6.49 -0.22 -7.43
N ALA A 31 -6.73 -0.73 -6.21
CA ALA A 31 -5.95 -0.37 -5.04
C ALA A 31 -4.51 -0.89 -5.15
N VAL A 32 -4.34 -2.16 -5.57
CA VAL A 32 -3.02 -2.75 -5.79
C VAL A 32 -2.26 -1.98 -6.87
N SER A 33 -2.92 -1.67 -7.99
CA SER A 33 -2.33 -0.91 -9.10
C SER A 33 -1.91 0.49 -8.66
N TRP A 34 -2.76 1.18 -7.92
CA TRP A 34 -2.43 2.50 -7.38
C TRP A 34 -1.18 2.47 -6.48
N ALA A 35 -1.08 1.49 -5.58
CA ALA A 35 0.09 1.37 -4.71
C ALA A 35 1.38 1.04 -5.50
N ILE A 36 1.28 0.22 -6.55
CA ILE A 36 2.40 -0.06 -7.47
C ILE A 36 2.81 1.21 -8.22
N ASP A 37 1.86 2.04 -8.67
CA ASP A 37 2.15 3.29 -9.35
C ASP A 37 2.86 4.29 -8.41
N ILE A 38 2.45 4.36 -7.14
CA ILE A 38 3.14 5.15 -6.12
C ILE A 38 4.57 4.64 -5.89
N ALA A 39 4.77 3.32 -5.75
CA ALA A 39 6.10 2.73 -5.58
C ALA A 39 7.03 2.99 -6.77
N ASN A 40 6.49 3.08 -7.98
CA ASN A 40 7.27 3.40 -9.19
C ASN A 40 7.44 4.91 -9.44
N ASN A 41 6.81 5.77 -8.64
CA ASN A 41 6.87 7.21 -8.82
C ASN A 41 7.99 7.80 -7.97
N PRO A 42 9.08 8.31 -8.58
CA PRO A 42 10.23 8.85 -7.82
C PRO A 42 9.89 10.12 -7.04
N ALA A 43 8.73 10.74 -7.27
CA ALA A 43 8.25 11.86 -6.47
C ALA A 43 7.58 11.43 -5.15
N CYS A 44 7.44 10.12 -4.92
CA CYS A 44 6.82 9.55 -3.73
C CYS A 44 7.84 8.80 -2.87
N GLY A 45 7.95 9.17 -1.60
CA GLY A 45 8.85 8.57 -0.61
C GLY A 45 8.14 8.10 0.64
N TYR A 46 8.89 7.96 1.73
CA TYR A 46 8.34 7.59 3.03
C TYR A 46 8.28 8.77 4.00
N SER A 47 7.15 8.93 4.69
CA SER A 47 7.04 9.88 5.80
C SER A 47 6.07 9.39 6.85
N GLN A 48 6.49 9.38 8.12
CA GLN A 48 5.60 9.13 9.27
C GLN A 48 4.83 10.39 9.70
N GLY A 49 4.93 11.50 8.95
CA GLY A 49 4.23 12.74 9.29
C GLY A 49 4.86 13.54 10.44
N ALA A 50 6.00 13.09 10.99
CA ALA A 50 6.71 13.78 12.06
C ALA A 50 7.56 14.98 11.54
N GLU A 51 7.94 14.97 10.26
CA GLU A 51 8.93 15.90 9.70
C GLU A 51 8.44 17.35 9.64
N ASN A 52 7.13 17.58 9.54
CA ASN A 52 6.51 18.91 9.66
C ASN A 52 5.58 19.02 10.87
N ALA A 53 5.72 18.13 11.85
CA ALA A 53 4.86 18.09 13.02
C ALA A 53 5.10 19.31 13.91
N THR A 54 4.02 20.00 14.26
CA THR A 54 4.05 21.08 15.26
C THR A 54 3.34 20.63 16.54
N PRO A 55 3.54 21.28 17.70
CA PRO A 55 2.73 20.99 18.90
C PRO A 55 1.22 21.10 18.65
N ALA A 56 0.81 21.96 17.70
CA ALA A 56 -0.59 22.12 17.30
C ALA A 56 -1.04 21.10 16.23
N ARG A 57 -0.11 20.39 15.58
CA ARG A 57 -0.36 19.40 14.53
C ARG A 57 0.76 18.34 14.56
N PRO A 58 0.74 17.40 15.52
CA PRO A 58 1.86 16.48 15.75
C PRO A 58 2.12 15.48 14.61
N TYR A 59 1.30 15.51 13.55
CA TYR A 59 1.39 14.62 12.39
C TYR A 59 1.17 15.38 11.07
N THR A 60 1.57 16.66 10.98
CA THR A 60 1.67 17.31 9.67
C THR A 60 2.97 16.89 9.01
N GLY A 61 2.87 16.27 7.85
CA GLY A 61 4.01 15.94 7.00
C GLY A 61 3.48 15.50 5.65
N SER A 62 4.36 15.01 4.80
CA SER A 62 3.99 14.51 3.47
C SER A 62 3.32 13.15 3.51
N ARG A 63 3.11 12.53 4.69
CA ARG A 63 2.46 11.22 4.95
C ARG A 63 1.18 10.93 4.16
N GLU A 64 0.44 11.97 3.79
CA GLU A 64 -0.83 11.84 3.07
C GLU A 64 -0.69 12.09 1.56
N GLY A 65 0.56 12.11 1.08
CA GLY A 65 0.94 12.53 -0.26
C GLY A 65 1.86 13.75 -0.24
N PRO A 66 2.92 13.76 -1.05
CA PRO A 66 3.32 12.69 -1.98
C PRO A 66 4.05 11.50 -1.32
N ASP A 67 4.40 11.59 -0.03
CA ASP A 67 5.07 10.52 0.69
C ASP A 67 4.07 9.72 1.54
N TYR A 68 4.45 8.53 2.00
CA TYR A 68 3.53 7.67 2.74
C TYR A 68 4.26 6.86 3.82
N ASP A 69 3.60 6.62 4.95
CA ASP A 69 3.96 5.51 5.82
C ASP A 69 3.22 4.22 5.42
N CYS A 70 3.51 3.12 6.11
CA CYS A 70 2.93 1.82 5.79
C CYS A 70 1.39 1.84 5.77
N SER A 71 0.77 2.49 6.75
CA SER A 71 -0.68 2.59 6.87
C SER A 71 -1.30 3.54 5.86
N SER A 72 -0.80 4.76 5.75
CA SER A 72 -1.32 5.78 4.84
C SER A 72 -1.27 5.32 3.39
N LEU A 73 -0.21 4.61 2.95
CA LEU A 73 -0.17 4.01 1.62
C LEU A 73 -1.39 3.09 1.38
N VAL A 74 -1.71 2.22 2.35
CA VAL A 74 -2.85 1.30 2.25
C VAL A 74 -4.18 2.04 2.29
N TYR A 75 -4.37 3.00 3.21
CA TYR A 75 -5.60 3.79 3.28
C TYR A 75 -5.85 4.55 1.98
N HIS A 76 -4.84 5.23 1.43
CA HIS A 76 -4.96 5.96 0.17
C HIS A 76 -5.19 5.03 -1.01
N ALA A 77 -4.49 3.90 -1.11
CA ALA A 77 -4.72 2.91 -2.16
C ALA A 77 -6.17 2.46 -2.23
N PHE A 78 -6.74 2.09 -1.08
CA PHE A 78 -8.13 1.64 -1.00
C PHE A 78 -9.13 2.80 -1.14
N GLN A 79 -8.81 4.00 -0.65
CA GLN A 79 -9.63 5.21 -0.87
C GLN A 79 -9.76 5.55 -2.35
N GLN A 80 -8.65 5.58 -3.09
CA GLN A 80 -8.62 5.90 -4.52
C GLN A 80 -9.32 4.81 -5.36
N ALA A 81 -9.34 3.58 -4.87
CA ALA A 81 -10.09 2.47 -5.44
C ALA A 81 -11.60 2.50 -5.15
N GLY A 82 -12.11 3.47 -4.38
CA GLY A 82 -13.53 3.60 -4.07
C GLY A 82 -14.00 2.82 -2.84
N PHE A 83 -13.10 2.45 -1.93
CA PHE A 83 -13.46 2.07 -0.57
C PHE A 83 -13.37 3.30 0.31
N ASP A 84 -14.47 3.74 0.93
CA ASP A 84 -14.51 4.94 1.80
C ASP A 84 -13.82 4.70 3.17
N ILE A 85 -12.60 4.18 3.15
CA ILE A 85 -11.86 3.73 4.34
C ILE A 85 -11.39 4.92 5.18
N ILE A 86 -11.09 6.07 4.56
CA ILE A 86 -10.81 7.31 5.30
C ILE A 86 -12.09 7.83 5.96
N GLY A 87 -13.23 7.81 5.27
CA GLY A 87 -14.52 8.16 5.87
C GLY A 87 -14.98 7.18 6.97
N ALA A 88 -14.46 5.94 6.98
CA ALA A 88 -14.61 5.01 8.10
C ALA A 88 -13.69 5.36 9.27
N TRP A 89 -12.43 5.69 8.99
CA TRP A 89 -11.44 6.14 9.97
C TRP A 89 -11.88 7.39 10.74
N GLU A 90 -12.45 8.39 10.06
CA GLU A 90 -12.95 9.62 10.71
C GLU A 90 -14.04 9.35 11.75
N LYS A 91 -14.73 8.21 11.65
CA LYS A 91 -15.76 7.75 12.60
C LYS A 91 -15.20 6.81 13.66
N ASN A 92 -13.96 6.34 13.50
CA ASN A 92 -13.31 5.46 14.46
C ASN A 92 -13.04 6.24 15.77
N PRO A 93 -13.41 5.70 16.96
CA PRO A 93 -13.14 6.38 18.23
C PRO A 93 -11.66 6.74 18.45
N ALA A 94 -10.73 5.97 17.86
CA ALA A 94 -9.30 6.23 17.93
C ALA A 94 -8.89 7.54 17.22
N TYR A 95 -9.62 7.98 16.19
CA TYR A 95 -9.32 9.23 15.47
C TYR A 95 -9.34 10.44 16.40
N MET A 96 -10.37 10.56 17.24
CA MET A 96 -10.43 11.62 18.25
C MET A 96 -9.52 11.30 19.44
N ALA A 97 -9.54 10.07 19.95
CA ALA A 97 -8.84 9.73 21.18
C ALA A 97 -7.30 9.81 21.07
N ARG A 98 -6.73 9.43 19.92
CA ARG A 98 -5.27 9.43 19.70
C ARG A 98 -4.79 10.70 19.00
N TYR A 99 -5.58 11.21 18.05
CA TYR A 99 -5.13 12.24 17.13
C TYR A 99 -5.88 13.56 17.24
N GLY A 100 -6.87 13.67 18.14
CA GLY A 100 -7.67 14.88 18.31
C GLY A 100 -8.39 15.32 17.03
N GLY A 101 -8.72 14.36 16.15
CA GLY A 101 -9.39 14.63 14.88
C GLY A 101 -8.49 15.27 13.82
N ARG A 102 -7.19 14.95 13.77
CA ARG A 102 -6.23 15.61 12.88
C ARG A 102 -5.52 14.71 11.87
N GLN A 103 -5.42 13.41 12.12
CA GLN A 103 -4.70 12.49 11.23
C GLN A 103 -5.64 11.99 10.13
N LEU A 104 -5.32 12.23 8.85
CA LEU A 104 -6.23 11.95 7.75
C LEU A 104 -6.46 10.45 7.53
N SER A 105 -5.42 9.62 7.69
CA SER A 105 -5.56 8.17 7.64
C SER A 105 -5.32 7.50 9.00
N GLY A 106 -5.80 6.28 9.18
CA GLY A 106 -5.53 5.50 10.39
C GLY A 106 -4.14 4.86 10.39
N ASP A 107 -3.97 3.93 11.33
CA ASP A 107 -2.74 3.18 11.59
C ASP A 107 -2.92 1.68 11.29
N ALA A 108 -1.83 0.92 11.33
CA ALA A 108 -1.87 -0.53 11.16
C ALA A 108 -2.77 -1.25 12.20
N ASP A 109 -2.88 -0.76 13.43
CA ASP A 109 -3.75 -1.38 14.45
C ASP A 109 -5.22 -0.93 14.41
N THR A 110 -5.57 0.07 13.60
CA THR A 110 -6.95 0.56 13.46
C THR A 110 -7.62 0.08 12.18
N ILE A 111 -6.84 -0.24 11.14
CA ILE A 111 -7.35 -0.56 9.79
C ILE A 111 -8.41 -1.66 9.76
N TRP A 112 -8.31 -2.68 10.62
CA TRP A 112 -9.34 -3.73 10.67
C TRP A 112 -10.72 -3.17 11.05
N ALA A 113 -10.80 -2.30 12.06
CA ALA A 113 -12.07 -1.72 12.50
C ALA A 113 -12.72 -0.87 11.39
N ASP A 114 -11.89 -0.18 10.60
CA ASP A 114 -12.36 0.66 9.49
C ASP A 114 -12.85 -0.22 8.32
N LEU A 115 -12.11 -1.28 7.96
CA LEU A 115 -12.54 -2.26 6.96
C LEU A 115 -13.84 -2.98 7.35
N GLN A 116 -14.02 -3.30 8.63
CA GLN A 116 -15.26 -3.88 9.14
C GLN A 116 -16.47 -2.97 8.89
N THR A 117 -16.30 -1.66 9.08
CA THR A 117 -17.37 -0.66 8.85
C THR A 117 -17.79 -0.62 7.38
N LEU A 118 -16.86 -0.83 6.45
CA LEU A 118 -17.17 -0.86 5.02
C LEU A 118 -17.96 -2.11 4.60
N GLY A 119 -17.74 -3.23 5.30
CA GLY A 119 -18.32 -4.53 4.99
C GLY A 119 -17.65 -5.22 3.78
N GLY A 120 -17.88 -6.53 3.65
CA GLY A 120 -17.29 -7.36 2.61
C GLY A 120 -15.81 -7.71 2.83
N TRP A 121 -15.30 -7.49 4.04
CA TRP A 121 -13.95 -7.84 4.46
C TRP A 121 -13.98 -8.96 5.50
N GLN A 122 -13.05 -9.89 5.40
CA GLN A 122 -12.83 -10.94 6.39
C GLN A 122 -11.41 -10.87 6.92
N LYS A 123 -11.27 -11.15 8.22
CA LYS A 123 -9.97 -11.27 8.89
C LYS A 123 -9.60 -12.74 9.03
N PHE A 124 -8.39 -13.06 8.59
CA PHE A 124 -7.78 -14.37 8.73
C PHE A 124 -6.53 -14.28 9.61
N PRO A 125 -6.28 -15.24 10.51
CA PRO A 125 -4.96 -15.41 11.11
C PRO A 125 -3.94 -15.73 10.01
N TRP A 126 -2.76 -15.10 10.07
CA TRP A 126 -1.69 -15.34 9.09
C TRP A 126 -1.40 -16.84 8.90
N ALA A 127 -1.31 -17.60 9.99
CA ALA A 127 -1.02 -19.03 9.98
C ALA A 127 -2.03 -19.88 9.17
N GLN A 128 -3.25 -19.37 8.94
CA GLN A 128 -4.27 -20.05 8.16
C GLN A 128 -4.10 -19.86 6.66
N VAL A 129 -3.63 -18.68 6.23
CA VAL A 129 -3.68 -18.25 4.82
C VAL A 129 -2.31 -17.90 4.23
N CYS A 130 -1.23 -18.03 4.99
CA CYS A 130 0.13 -17.68 4.55
C CYS A 130 0.60 -18.43 3.28
N ASN A 131 -0.01 -19.57 2.95
CA ASN A 131 0.26 -20.34 1.73
C ASN A 131 -0.85 -20.22 0.67
N ASP A 132 -1.91 -19.46 0.92
CA ASP A 132 -3.03 -19.18 0.00
C ASP A 132 -3.29 -17.65 -0.04
N LEU A 133 -2.21 -16.86 -0.18
CA LEU A 133 -2.34 -15.41 -0.31
C LEU A 133 -2.94 -15.05 -1.67
N ARG A 134 -3.84 -14.06 -1.68
CA ARG A 134 -4.53 -13.59 -2.88
C ARG A 134 -4.18 -12.14 -3.12
N ARG A 135 -3.88 -11.79 -4.38
CA ARG A 135 -3.59 -10.41 -4.77
C ARG A 135 -4.69 -9.48 -4.23
N GLY A 136 -4.29 -8.44 -3.52
CA GLY A 136 -5.17 -7.52 -2.81
C GLY A 136 -5.40 -7.83 -1.33
N ASP A 137 -4.92 -8.96 -0.81
CA ASP A 137 -4.87 -9.20 0.63
C ASP A 137 -4.06 -8.10 1.32
N ILE A 138 -4.59 -7.58 2.44
CA ILE A 138 -3.87 -6.66 3.31
C ILE A 138 -3.19 -7.47 4.41
N LEU A 139 -1.86 -7.50 4.41
CA LEU A 139 -1.05 -8.24 5.37
C LEU A 139 -0.73 -7.29 6.52
N CYS A 140 -1.04 -7.69 7.75
CA CYS A 140 -0.94 -6.81 8.90
C CYS A 140 -0.25 -7.48 10.09
N ARG A 141 0.64 -6.71 10.71
CA ARG A 141 1.13 -6.91 12.07
C ARG A 141 0.70 -5.66 12.85
N PRO A 142 -0.46 -5.71 13.55
CA PRO A 142 -1.01 -4.56 14.25
C PRO A 142 0.04 -3.88 15.13
N GLN A 143 0.04 -2.55 15.17
CA GLN A 143 1.00 -1.67 15.86
C GLN A 143 2.40 -1.58 15.23
N PHE A 144 2.71 -2.42 14.23
CA PHE A 144 4.05 -2.46 13.64
C PHE A 144 4.05 -2.15 12.15
N HIS A 145 3.27 -2.87 11.34
CA HIS A 145 3.38 -2.77 9.88
C HIS A 145 2.15 -3.29 9.15
N VAL A 146 1.87 -2.72 7.98
CA VAL A 146 0.79 -3.16 7.08
C VAL A 146 1.23 -2.98 5.62
N ALA A 147 0.79 -3.90 4.76
CA ALA A 147 1.19 -3.96 3.36
C ALA A 147 0.09 -4.55 2.48
N ILE A 148 0.17 -4.33 1.16
CA ILE A 148 -0.74 -4.95 0.18
C ILE A 148 0.00 -6.07 -0.53
N TYR A 149 -0.54 -7.30 -0.50
CA TYR A 149 -0.01 -8.39 -1.30
C TYR A 149 -0.35 -8.21 -2.76
N MET A 150 0.67 -8.14 -3.61
CA MET A 150 0.52 -7.88 -5.04
C MET A 150 0.53 -9.17 -5.88
N GLY A 151 0.56 -10.35 -5.27
CA GLY A 151 0.75 -11.60 -6.01
C GLY A 151 2.22 -11.99 -6.12
N ASP A 152 2.48 -13.17 -6.70
CA ASP A 152 3.81 -13.72 -6.93
C ASP A 152 4.74 -13.75 -5.70
N GLY A 153 4.17 -13.91 -4.50
CA GLY A 153 4.92 -13.94 -3.25
C GLY A 153 5.37 -12.56 -2.74
N LYS A 154 4.91 -11.46 -3.37
CA LYS A 154 5.36 -10.10 -3.09
C LYS A 154 4.32 -9.21 -2.44
N THR A 155 4.78 -8.22 -1.70
CA THR A 155 3.99 -7.07 -1.24
C THR A 155 4.47 -5.79 -1.91
N VAL A 156 3.58 -4.81 -2.03
CA VAL A 156 3.93 -3.39 -2.19
C VAL A 156 3.70 -2.70 -0.85
N GLU A 157 4.71 -1.97 -0.36
CA GLU A 157 4.68 -1.38 0.98
C GLU A 157 5.65 -0.20 1.15
N ALA A 158 5.27 0.73 2.02
CA ALA A 158 6.12 1.82 2.48
C ALA A 158 6.81 1.42 3.79
N ARG A 159 8.15 1.47 3.85
CA ARG A 159 8.92 0.95 5.00
C ARG A 159 10.12 1.78 5.46
N GLY A 160 10.55 2.79 4.71
CA GLY A 160 11.67 3.67 5.11
C GLY A 160 13.02 2.94 5.30
N VAL A 161 13.47 2.15 4.32
CA VAL A 161 14.61 1.20 4.45
C VAL A 161 15.97 1.84 4.78
N ASN A 162 16.18 3.12 4.47
CA ASN A 162 17.52 3.74 4.48
C ASN A 162 17.87 4.57 5.73
N ASN A 163 17.22 4.31 6.87
CA ASN A 163 17.62 4.99 8.10
C ASN A 163 18.24 4.13 9.19
N PRO A 164 19.32 4.63 9.82
CA PRO A 164 19.71 4.24 11.16
C PRO A 164 18.70 4.54 12.33
N LYS A 165 17.49 5.09 12.07
CA LYS A 165 16.32 5.31 12.99
C LYS A 165 14.91 5.42 12.28
N ASN A 166 14.60 4.78 11.16
CA ASN A 166 13.49 5.04 10.16
C ASN A 166 13.51 6.14 9.02
N GLN A 167 13.98 7.38 9.14
CA GLN A 167 14.82 8.21 8.17
C GLN A 167 15.19 7.69 6.75
N GLY A 168 14.26 7.59 5.79
CA GLY A 168 14.67 8.01 4.44
C GLY A 168 15.32 9.41 4.51
N HIS A 169 15.69 10.03 3.41
CA HIS A 169 15.90 11.47 3.58
C HIS A 169 14.55 12.07 4.03
N TYR A 170 14.55 13.03 4.97
CA TYR A 170 13.32 13.77 5.35
C TYR A 170 12.77 14.61 4.17
N GLU A 171 13.48 14.56 3.05
CA GLU A 171 13.14 15.17 1.81
C GLU A 171 11.97 14.39 1.20
N THR A 172 11.10 15.09 0.51
CA THR A 172 10.03 14.44 -0.23
C THR A 172 10.60 13.71 -1.45
N GLY A 173 10.01 12.56 -1.78
CA GLY A 173 10.37 11.74 -2.94
C GLY A 173 11.07 10.43 -2.59
N ASP A 174 11.29 9.58 -3.59
CA ASP A 174 12.02 8.32 -3.41
C ASP A 174 13.52 8.60 -3.30
N GLN A 175 14.14 8.11 -2.23
CA GLN A 175 15.58 8.15 -2.00
C GLN A 175 16.21 6.75 -1.96
N GLY A 176 15.46 5.73 -2.37
CA GLY A 176 15.98 4.40 -2.64
C GLY A 176 15.21 3.32 -1.91
N GLY A 177 13.97 3.07 -2.36
CA GLY A 177 13.17 1.92 -1.96
C GLY A 177 12.33 2.14 -0.71
N GLU A 178 12.09 3.39 -0.32
CA GLU A 178 11.20 3.73 0.79
C GLU A 178 9.79 3.18 0.61
N ILE A 179 9.30 3.15 -0.63
CA ILE A 179 8.11 2.46 -1.08
C ILE A 179 8.53 1.51 -2.20
N ASP A 180 8.44 0.20 -1.99
CA ASP A 180 8.98 -0.79 -2.94
C ASP A 180 8.31 -2.16 -2.77
N PHE A 181 8.83 -3.16 -3.47
CA PHE A 181 8.32 -4.52 -3.56
C PHE A 181 9.17 -5.49 -2.73
N TYR A 182 8.54 -6.19 -1.80
CA TYR A 182 9.24 -7.07 -0.86
C TYR A 182 8.67 -8.47 -0.84
N GLU A 183 9.47 -9.44 -0.38
CA GLU A 183 8.97 -10.78 -0.08
C GLU A 183 7.88 -10.70 1.01
N ALA A 184 6.73 -11.32 0.73
CA ALA A 184 5.62 -11.39 1.67
C ALA A 184 5.93 -12.34 2.84
N GLN A 185 6.76 -13.36 2.61
CA GLN A 185 7.12 -14.36 3.62
C GLN A 185 8.20 -13.86 4.59
N GLY A 186 8.23 -14.41 5.80
CA GLY A 186 9.30 -14.13 6.79
C GLY A 186 9.20 -12.76 7.48
N ARG A 187 8.06 -12.07 7.38
CA ARG A 187 7.87 -10.68 7.87
C ARG A 187 7.13 -10.56 9.21
N GLY A 188 6.75 -11.68 9.84
CA GLY A 188 6.09 -11.68 11.15
C GLY A 188 4.65 -11.16 11.14
N TRP A 189 3.95 -11.28 10.01
CA TRP A 189 2.51 -10.99 9.91
C TRP A 189 1.71 -11.86 10.88
N THR A 190 0.66 -11.28 11.45
CA THR A 190 -0.24 -11.98 12.36
C THR A 190 -1.65 -12.07 11.80
N GLU A 191 -2.04 -11.12 10.96
CA GLU A 191 -3.39 -11.00 10.41
C GLU A 191 -3.34 -10.73 8.90
N VAL A 192 -4.37 -11.21 8.19
CA VAL A 192 -4.63 -10.92 6.79
C VAL A 192 -6.07 -10.46 6.65
N TYR A 193 -6.29 -9.31 6.01
CA TYR A 193 -7.63 -8.80 5.70
C TYR A 193 -7.89 -8.97 4.21
N ARG A 194 -8.94 -9.73 3.89
CA ARG A 194 -9.29 -10.12 2.52
C ARG A 194 -10.67 -9.62 2.17
N TYR A 195 -10.79 -8.97 1.02
CA TYR A 195 -12.09 -8.64 0.46
C TYR A 195 -12.75 -9.90 -0.12
N VAL A 196 -14.01 -10.12 0.24
CA VAL A 196 -14.80 -11.30 -0.15
C VAL A 196 -16.10 -10.94 -0.88
N GLY A 197 -16.30 -9.67 -1.22
CA GLY A 197 -17.53 -9.17 -1.82
C GLY A 197 -18.57 -8.73 -0.79
N LYS A 198 -19.54 -7.92 -1.24
CA LYS A 198 -20.76 -7.61 -0.47
C LYS A 198 -21.90 -8.52 -0.89
#